data_AF-A0A2E4G3W1-F1
#
_entry.id   AF-A0A2E4G3W1-F1
#
_cell.length_a   1.000
_cell.length_b   1.000
_cell.length_c   1.000
_cell.angle_alpha   90.00
_cell.angle_beta   90.00
_cell.angle_gamma   90.00
#
_symmetry.space_group_name_H-M   'P 1'
#
loop_
_entity.id
_entity.type
_entity.pdbx_description
1 polymer ?
#
loop_
_entity_poly.entity_id
_entity_poly.type
_entity_poly.pdbx_seq_one_letter_code
_entity_poly.pdbx_strand_id
1 'polypeptide(L)'
;MEREDHFYGLSEDNDLENPVFEPHDDYGDLMTVSDFKECVECGGFIDYDGHGVLATLEEQSDILVWPSTSKELNYEFPEWATHVRWYNR
;
A
#
# COMPACT_ATOMS: atom_id res chain seq x y z
N MET A 1 10.46 22.94 -28.25
CA MET A 1 10.16 21.75 -29.05
C MET A 1 10.56 20.56 -28.20
N GLU A 2 9.63 19.65 -28.03
CA GLU A 2 9.28 19.02 -26.76
C GLU A 2 10.27 17.94 -26.34
N ARG A 3 10.54 17.85 -25.03
CA ARG A 3 11.20 16.70 -24.44
C ARG A 3 10.10 15.69 -24.14
N GLU A 4 10.11 14.61 -24.91
CA GLU A 4 9.31 13.41 -24.65
C GLU A 4 9.91 12.71 -23.43
N ASP A 5 9.41 13.03 -22.25
CA ASP A 5 9.67 12.24 -21.06
C ASP A 5 8.80 10.98 -21.15
N HIS A 6 9.40 9.92 -21.68
CA HIS A 6 8.87 8.56 -21.67
C HIS A 6 8.65 8.09 -20.22
N PHE A 7 7.45 8.33 -19.70
CA PHE A 7 6.96 7.74 -18.47
C PHE A 7 6.67 6.26 -18.72
N TYR A 8 7.38 5.37 -18.03
CA TYR A 8 7.14 3.93 -18.12
C TYR A 8 5.70 3.63 -17.69
N GLY A 9 5.02 2.81 -18.49
CA GLY A 9 3.56 2.62 -18.44
C GLY A 9 3.02 2.17 -17.09
N LEU A 10 2.14 3.00 -16.55
CA LEU A 10 0.97 2.55 -15.81
C LEU A 10 -0.20 2.65 -16.81
N SER A 11 -0.92 1.56 -17.02
CA SER A 11 -2.12 1.53 -17.86
C SER A 11 -3.11 2.61 -17.40
N GLU A 12 -3.89 3.16 -18.34
CA GLU A 12 -4.82 4.29 -18.17
C GLU A 12 -6.01 4.04 -17.21
N ASP A 13 -6.01 2.95 -16.47
CA ASP A 13 -7.02 2.61 -15.48
C ASP A 13 -6.46 2.96 -14.09
N ASN A 14 -7.08 3.94 -13.44
CA ASN A 14 -6.71 4.40 -12.11
C ASN A 14 -7.09 3.30 -11.08
N ASP A 15 -6.30 2.23 -11.00
CA ASP A 15 -6.57 1.02 -10.20
C ASP A 15 -6.76 1.31 -8.69
N LEU A 16 -6.32 2.47 -8.22
CA LEU A 16 -6.56 2.93 -6.84
C LEU A 16 -8.04 3.28 -6.55
N GLU A 17 -8.82 3.60 -7.59
CA GLU A 17 -10.22 4.03 -7.45
C GLU A 17 -11.23 2.88 -7.47
N ASN A 18 -10.84 1.71 -7.99
CA ASN A 18 -11.71 0.51 -8.05
C ASN A 18 -10.98 -0.74 -7.54
N PRO A 19 -10.62 -0.78 -6.24
CA PRO A 19 -10.01 -1.98 -5.64
C PRO A 19 -10.94 -3.19 -5.72
N VAL A 20 -10.35 -4.37 -5.91
CA VAL A 20 -11.05 -5.63 -5.66
C VAL A 20 -10.82 -6.00 -4.20
N PHE A 21 -11.90 -6.22 -3.46
CA PHE A 21 -11.82 -6.64 -2.06
C PHE A 21 -12.05 -8.13 -1.90
N GLU A 22 -11.26 -8.72 -1.02
CA GLU A 22 -11.39 -10.11 -0.59
C GLU A 22 -11.35 -10.19 0.95
N PRO A 23 -11.95 -11.23 1.55
CA PRO A 23 -11.77 -11.48 2.97
C PRO A 23 -10.30 -11.53 3.33
N HIS A 24 -9.98 -11.02 4.51
CA HIS A 24 -8.65 -11.13 5.08
C HIS A 24 -8.13 -12.57 5.03
N ASP A 25 -6.85 -12.72 4.71
CA ASP A 25 -6.16 -14.00 4.84
C ASP A 25 -6.14 -14.47 6.31
N ASP A 26 -5.75 -15.71 6.57
CA ASP A 26 -5.60 -16.24 7.92
C ASP A 26 -4.21 -15.96 8.54
N TYR A 27 -3.32 -15.30 7.78
CA TYR A 27 -1.97 -14.92 8.19
C TYR A 27 -1.65 -13.45 7.88
N GLY A 28 -0.56 -12.93 8.43
CA GLY A 28 -0.20 -11.51 8.33
C GLY A 28 -0.84 -10.66 9.43
N ASP A 29 -0.28 -9.48 9.66
CA ASP A 29 -0.66 -8.58 10.73
C ASP A 29 -1.55 -7.47 10.20
N LEU A 30 -2.80 -7.39 10.68
CA LEU A 30 -3.71 -6.28 10.37
C LEU A 30 -3.45 -5.12 11.35
N MET A 31 -3.13 -3.94 10.82
CA MET A 31 -2.86 -2.75 11.61
C MET A 31 -3.47 -1.51 10.96
N THR A 32 -3.64 -0.44 11.74
CA THR A 32 -4.13 0.82 11.15
C THR A 32 -3.09 1.40 10.21
N VAL A 33 -3.54 2.21 9.25
CA VAL A 33 -2.64 2.99 8.40
C VAL A 33 -1.70 3.87 9.25
N SER A 34 -2.16 4.39 10.39
CA SER A 34 -1.31 5.17 11.30
C SER A 34 -0.18 4.35 11.90
N ASP A 35 -0.47 3.14 12.40
CA ASP A 35 0.54 2.26 12.99
C ASP A 35 1.57 1.82 11.95
N PHE A 36 1.10 1.50 10.73
CA PHE A 36 1.98 1.18 9.61
C PHE A 36 2.94 2.34 9.31
N LYS A 37 2.44 3.59 9.25
CA LYS A 37 3.27 4.78 9.05
C LYS A 37 4.34 4.91 10.15
N GLU A 38 3.94 4.77 11.41
CA GLU A 38 4.87 4.86 12.53
C GLU A 38 5.97 3.78 12.45
N CYS A 39 5.61 2.54 12.11
CA CYS A 39 6.57 1.45 11.91
C CYS A 39 7.55 1.75 10.75
N VAL A 40 7.05 2.28 9.64
CA VAL A 40 7.88 2.64 8.47
C VAL A 40 8.80 3.84 8.77
N GLU A 41 8.34 4.80 9.58
CA GLU A 41 9.10 5.99 10.00
C GLU A 41 10.19 5.66 11.04
N CYS A 42 9.88 4.80 12.01
CA CYS A 42 10.87 4.37 13.00
C CYS A 42 11.85 3.30 12.48
N GLY A 43 11.67 2.85 11.23
CA GLY A 43 12.52 1.85 10.59
C GLY A 43 12.21 0.41 11.02
N GLY A 44 11.06 0.17 11.64
CA GLY A 44 10.55 -1.15 12.00
C GLY A 44 10.00 -1.95 10.80
N PHE A 45 9.60 -1.26 9.72
CA PHE A 45 9.29 -1.89 8.43
C PHE A 45 10.16 -1.29 7.32
N ILE A 46 10.85 -2.18 6.60
CA ILE A 46 11.57 -1.88 5.36
C ILE A 46 11.17 -2.86 4.26
N ASP A 47 11.44 -2.51 2.99
CA ASP A 47 11.06 -3.34 1.83
C ASP A 47 11.65 -4.76 1.84
N TYR A 48 12.68 -5.00 2.65
CA TYR A 48 13.28 -6.32 2.83
C TYR A 48 12.49 -7.21 3.81
N ASP A 49 11.73 -6.62 4.73
CA ASP A 49 11.00 -7.35 5.77
C ASP A 49 9.73 -7.97 5.23
N GLY A 50 9.15 -7.41 4.16
CA GLY A 50 7.83 -7.81 3.70
C GLY A 50 7.16 -6.78 2.80
N HIS A 51 5.84 -6.93 2.67
CA HIS A 51 4.96 -5.99 1.97
C HIS A 51 3.61 -5.89 2.67
N GLY A 52 2.91 -4.78 2.45
CA GLY A 52 1.53 -4.59 2.89
C GLY A 52 0.57 -4.69 1.73
N VAL A 53 -0.71 -4.88 2.06
CA VAL A 53 -1.84 -4.58 1.18
C VAL A 53 -2.75 -3.57 1.87
N LEU A 54 -3.30 -2.63 1.10
CA LEU A 54 -4.29 -1.69 1.62
C LEU A 54 -5.56 -2.44 2.01
N ALA A 55 -6.16 -2.03 3.11
CA ALA A 55 -7.26 -2.77 3.69
C ALA A 55 -8.24 -1.84 4.43
N THR A 56 -9.40 -2.41 4.71
CA THR A 56 -10.30 -1.93 5.76
C THR A 56 -10.15 -2.84 6.98
N LEU A 57 -10.96 -2.59 8.01
CA LEU A 57 -11.04 -3.49 9.16
C LEU A 57 -11.55 -4.89 8.77
N GLU A 58 -12.38 -5.00 7.73
CA GLU A 58 -13.14 -6.22 7.43
C GLU A 58 -12.58 -7.01 6.24
N GLU A 59 -11.93 -6.32 5.29
CA GLU A 59 -11.46 -6.90 4.03
C GLU A 59 -10.14 -6.27 3.58
N GLN A 60 -9.41 -6.97 2.71
CA GLN A 60 -8.17 -6.50 2.10
C GLN A 60 -8.38 -6.26 0.60
N SER A 61 -7.66 -5.31 0.03
CA SER A 61 -7.66 -5.10 -1.41
C SER A 61 -6.50 -5.80 -2.10
N ASP A 62 -6.49 -5.77 -3.43
CA ASP A 62 -5.41 -6.18 -4.31
C ASP A 62 -4.30 -5.13 -4.48
N ILE A 63 -4.37 -4.01 -3.75
CA ILE A 63 -3.41 -2.90 -3.86
C ILE A 63 -2.26 -3.09 -2.88
N LEU A 64 -1.07 -3.35 -3.41
CA LEU A 64 0.15 -3.48 -2.63
C LEU A 64 0.66 -2.13 -2.11
N VAL A 65 1.24 -2.14 -0.92
CA VAL A 65 1.97 -1.02 -0.34
C VAL A 65 3.34 -1.47 0.18
N TRP A 66 4.38 -0.73 -0.23
CA TRP A 66 5.75 -0.95 0.20
C TRP A 66 6.21 0.22 1.08
N PRO A 67 7.05 -0.01 2.11
CA PRO A 67 7.60 1.06 2.94
C PRO A 67 8.24 2.20 2.13
N SER A 68 9.04 1.92 1.10
CA SER A 68 9.61 2.94 0.21
C SER A 68 8.56 3.72 -0.58
N THR A 69 7.68 3.02 -1.29
CA THR A 69 6.62 3.65 -2.10
C THR A 69 5.67 4.49 -1.25
N SER A 70 5.34 4.02 -0.05
CA SER A 70 4.49 4.77 0.88
C SER A 70 5.13 6.08 1.34
N LYS A 71 6.45 6.11 1.56
CA LYS A 71 7.21 7.34 1.85
C LYS A 71 7.20 8.29 0.65
N GLU A 72 7.36 7.77 -0.56
CA GLU A 72 7.34 8.57 -1.80
C GLU A 72 5.98 9.22 -2.05
N LEU A 73 4.88 8.53 -1.70
CA LEU A 73 3.51 9.03 -1.78
C LEU A 73 3.11 9.91 -0.57
N ASN A 74 4.03 10.21 0.34
CA ASN A 74 3.73 10.90 1.61
C ASN A 74 2.54 10.28 2.37
N TYR A 75 2.37 8.97 2.19
CA TYR A 75 1.26 8.19 2.73
C TYR A 75 -0.15 8.73 2.42
N GLU A 76 -0.33 9.31 1.24
CA GLU A 76 -1.63 9.68 0.69
C GLU A 76 -2.31 8.42 0.12
N PHE A 77 -3.02 7.70 1.00
CA PHE A 77 -3.82 6.54 0.62
C PHE A 77 -5.27 6.93 0.31
N PRO A 78 -6.01 6.13 -0.48
CA PRO A 78 -7.44 6.33 -0.70
C PRO A 78 -8.23 6.41 0.61
N GLU A 79 -9.32 7.19 0.64
CA GLU A 79 -10.11 7.41 1.87
C GLU A 79 -10.68 6.14 2.49
N TRP A 80 -10.94 5.11 1.68
CA TRP A 80 -11.43 3.81 2.16
C TRP A 80 -10.35 3.00 2.90
N ALA A 81 -9.08 3.25 2.62
CA ALA A 81 -7.96 2.49 3.18
C ALA A 81 -7.66 2.97 4.60
N THR A 82 -8.22 2.28 5.57
CA THR A 82 -8.06 2.59 7.01
C THR A 82 -7.00 1.71 7.67
N HIS A 83 -6.69 0.57 7.06
CA HIS A 83 -5.77 -0.44 7.56
C HIS A 83 -4.75 -0.86 6.49
N VAL A 84 -3.69 -1.51 6.95
CA VAL A 84 -2.74 -2.24 6.13
C VAL A 84 -2.66 -3.65 6.70
N ARG A 85 -2.74 -4.65 5.82
CA ARG A 85 -2.44 -6.03 6.17
C ARG A 85 -1.01 -6.33 5.75
N TRP A 86 -0.13 -6.53 6.72
CA TRP A 86 1.31 -6.68 6.53
C TRP A 86 1.73 -8.15 6.49
N TYR A 87 2.56 -8.49 5.52
CA TYR A 87 3.09 -9.83 5.29
C TYR A 87 4.60 -9.82 5.41
N ASN A 88 5.11 -10.38 6.52
CA ASN A 88 6.54 -10.60 6.71
C ASN A 88 7.07 -11.68 5.75
N ARG A 89 8.32 -11.53 5.32
CA ARG A 89 9.03 -12.43 4.40
C ARG A 89 10.11 -13.25 5.09
#